data_AF-A0A4R3E831-F1
#
_entry.id   AF-A0A4R3E831-F1
#
_cell.length_a   1.000
_cell.length_b   1.000
_cell.length_c   1.000
_cell.angle_alpha   90.00
_cell.angle_beta   90.00
_cell.angle_gamma   90.00
#
_symmetry.space_group_name_H-M   'P 1'
#
loop_
_entity.id
_entity.type
_entity.pdbx_description
1 polymer ?
#
loop_
_entity_poly.entity_id
_entity_poly.type
_entity_poly.pdbx_seq_one_letter_code
_entity_poly.pdbx_strand_id
1 'polypeptide(L)' 'MPERPPPPRKAAKGAVVIVAVVGAMIVAIFIGFNLHHAGTTRELRSGHVDPKDAPKTPTDLQAPQKPERRAN' A
#
# COMPACT_ATOMS: atom_id res chain seq x y z
N MET A 1 21.54 -51.09 -8.50
CA MET A 1 21.53 -49.61 -8.46
C MET A 1 22.12 -49.21 -7.11
N PRO A 2 23.22 -48.44 -7.03
CA PRO A 2 23.73 -48.01 -5.73
C PRO A 2 22.68 -47.14 -5.05
N GLU A 3 22.29 -47.52 -3.83
CA GLU A 3 21.30 -46.84 -3.01
C GLU A 3 21.87 -45.49 -2.57
N ARG A 4 21.21 -44.38 -2.93
CA ARG A 4 21.67 -43.04 -2.51
C ARG A 4 21.52 -42.94 -1.00
N PRO A 5 22.57 -42.58 -0.25
CA PRO A 5 22.46 -42.39 1.18
C PRO A 5 21.40 -41.32 1.46
N PRO A 6 20.56 -41.49 2.49
CA PRO A 6 19.52 -40.53 2.83
C PRO A 6 20.18 -39.17 3.08
N PRO A 7 19.57 -38.06 2.60
CA PRO A 7 20.16 -36.75 2.71
C PRO A 7 20.46 -36.43 4.19
N PRO A 8 21.65 -35.87 4.50
CA PRO A 8 22.02 -35.59 5.87
C PRO A 8 21.01 -34.63 6.48
N ARG A 9 20.37 -35.04 7.60
CA ARG A 9 19.29 -34.29 8.27
C ARG A 9 19.63 -32.83 8.58
N LYS A 10 20.92 -32.51 8.72
CA LYS A 10 21.42 -31.14 8.94
C LYS A 10 21.29 -30.24 7.70
N ALA A 11 21.45 -30.78 6.49
CA ALA A 11 21.28 -30.03 5.25
C ALA A 11 19.82 -29.60 5.03
N ALA A 12 18.86 -30.45 5.40
CA ALA A 12 17.44 -30.12 5.35
C ALA A 12 17.09 -28.94 6.29
N LYS A 13 17.63 -28.92 7.51
CA LYS A 13 17.43 -27.81 8.46
C LYS A 13 18.04 -26.49 7.95
N GLY A 14 19.23 -26.53 7.37
CA GLY A 14 19.88 -25.36 6.79
C GLY A 14 19.07 -24.75 5.64
N ALA A 15 18.54 -25.59 4.75
CA ALA A 15 17.70 -25.14 3.64
C ALA A 15 16.43 -24.41 4.13
N VAL A 16 15.77 -24.92 5.18
CA VAL A 16 14.58 -24.28 5.77
C VAL A 16 14.91 -22.89 6.32
N VAL A 17 16.04 -22.73 6.99
CA VAL A 17 16.48 -21.41 7.51
C VAL A 17 16.74 -20.43 6.38
N ILE A 18 17.41 -20.86 5.31
CA ILE A 18 17.67 -20.00 4.14
C ILE A 18 16.37 -19.54 3.51
N VAL A 19 15.42 -20.46 3.28
CA VAL A 19 14.12 -20.12 2.70
C VAL A 19 13.35 -19.15 3.60
N ALA A 20 13.38 -19.35 4.93
CA ALA A 20 12.74 -18.45 5.87
C ALA A 20 13.34 -17.04 5.83
N VAL A 21 14.67 -16.91 5.77
CA VAL A 21 15.35 -15.61 5.66
C VAL A 21 15.00 -14.91 4.35
N VAL A 22 15.08 -15.61 3.22
CA VAL A 22 14.73 -15.03 1.91
C VAL A 22 13.26 -14.62 1.88
N GLY A 23 12.36 -15.46 2.40
CA GLY A 23 10.94 -15.13 2.52
C GLY A 23 10.70 -13.87 3.36
N ALA A 24 11.38 -13.75 4.51
CA ALA A 24 11.28 -12.57 5.36
C ALA A 24 11.78 -11.29 4.65
N MET A 25 12.87 -11.38 3.88
CA MET A 25 13.37 -10.24 3.08
C MET A 25 12.33 -9.79 2.04
N ILE A 26 11.73 -10.73 1.32
CA ILE A 26 10.68 -10.42 0.34
C ILE A 26 9.50 -9.71 1.02
N VAL A 27 9.00 -10.24 2.13
CA VAL A 27 7.89 -9.64 2.88
C VAL A 27 8.24 -8.23 3.36
N ALA A 28 9.44 -8.02 3.92
CA ALA A 28 9.89 -6.71 4.38
C ALA A 28 9.94 -5.68 3.23
N ILE A 29 10.46 -6.09 2.07
CA ILE A 29 10.50 -5.27 0.86
C ILE A 29 9.08 -4.90 0.42
N PHE A 30 8.16 -5.86 0.34
CA PHE A 30 6.76 -5.62 -0.03
C PHE A 30 6.07 -4.65 0.92
N ILE A 31 6.24 -4.82 2.23
CA ILE A 31 5.67 -3.92 3.24
C ILE A 31 6.23 -2.51 3.07
N GLY A 32 7.56 -2.37 2.92
CA GLY A 32 8.21 -1.08 2.73
C GLY A 32 7.71 -0.34 1.48
N PHE A 33 7.63 -1.03 0.34
CA PHE A 33 7.10 -0.46 -0.89
C PHE A 33 5.62 -0.09 -0.79
N ASN A 34 4.79 -0.92 -0.14
CA ASN A 34 3.37 -0.61 0.05
C ASN A 34 3.15 0.59 0.99
N LEU A 35 3.91 0.70 2.07
CA LEU A 35 3.85 1.86 2.97
C LEU A 35 4.30 3.15 2.26
N HIS A 36 5.37 3.08 1.47
CA HIS A 36 5.83 4.21 0.66
C HIS A 36 4.79 4.63 -0.38
N HIS A 37 4.15 3.67 -1.05
CA HIS A 37 3.08 3.92 -2.02
C HIS A 37 1.82 4.54 -1.38
N ALA A 38 1.47 4.11 -0.16
CA ALA A 38 0.36 4.71 0.58
C ALA A 38 0.61 6.18 0.94
N GLY A 39 1.85 6.53 1.33
CA GLY A 39 2.24 7.91 1.60
C GLY A 39 2.13 8.80 0.36
N THR A 40 2.72 8.37 -0.75
CA THR A 40 2.67 9.09 -2.04
C THR A 40 1.26 9.22 -2.59
N THR A 41 0.40 8.20 -2.47
CA THR A 41 -1.00 8.30 -2.90
C THR A 41 -1.81 9.28 -2.05
N ARG A 42 -1.56 9.31 -0.73
CA ARG A 42 -2.20 10.27 0.17
C ARG A 42 -1.77 11.70 -0.14
N GLU A 43 -0.49 11.90 -0.43
CA GLU A 43 0.06 13.20 -0.81
C GLU A 43 -0.51 13.67 -2.16
N LEU A 44 -0.54 12.80 -3.17
CA LEU A 44 -1.17 13.09 -4.47
C LEU A 44 -2.66 13.43 -4.34
N ARG A 45 -3.40 12.76 -3.46
CA ARG A 45 -4.82 13.06 -3.19
C ARG A 45 -5.03 14.35 -2.41
N SER A 46 -4.09 14.76 -1.56
CA SER A 46 -4.22 15.97 -0.74
C SER A 46 -4.17 17.27 -1.55
N GLY A 47 -3.60 17.23 -2.76
CA GLY A 47 -3.59 18.36 -3.70
C GLY A 47 -4.70 18.33 -4.75
N HIS A 48 -5.49 17.25 -4.84
CA HIS A 48 -6.56 17.13 -5.83
C HIS A 48 -7.91 17.34 -5.16
N VAL A 49 -8.63 18.36 -5.61
CA VAL A 49 -10.06 18.51 -5.30
C VAL A 49 -10.77 17.28 -5.85
N ASP A 50 -11.58 16.59 -5.04
CA ASP A 50 -12.40 15.48 -5.51
C ASP A 50 -13.18 15.97 -6.74
N PRO A 51 -13.21 15.24 -7.87
CA PRO A 51 -13.97 15.64 -9.06
C PRO A 51 -15.44 15.98 -8.78
N LYS A 52 -16.00 15.45 -7.69
CA LYS A 52 -17.35 15.79 -7.22
C LYS A 52 -17.46 17.20 -6.63
N ASP A 53 -16.38 17.68 -6.03
CA ASP A 53 -16.23 18.98 -5.38
C ASP A 53 -15.49 19.99 -6.27
N ALA A 54 -15.09 19.58 -7.48
CA ALA A 54 -14.48 20.46 -8.45
C ALA A 54 -15.49 21.56 -8.88
N PRO A 55 -15.06 22.83 -9.02
CA PRO A 55 -15.92 23.90 -9.50
C PRO A 55 -16.49 23.53 -10.87
N LYS A 56 -17.82 23.46 -10.99
CA LYS A 56 -18.52 23.08 -12.23
C LYS A 56 -18.77 24.29 -13.12
N THR A 57 -18.76 25.49 -12.55
CA THR A 57 -18.93 26.74 -13.26
C THR A 57 -17.90 27.79 -12.82
N PRO A 58 -17.52 28.75 -13.68
CA PRO A 58 -16.59 29.84 -13.32
C PRO A 58 -17.05 30.70 -12.14
N THR A 59 -18.33 30.61 -11.77
CA THR A 59 -18.97 31.39 -10.71
C THR A 59 -19.05 30.63 -9.38
N ASP A 60 -18.71 29.33 -9.32
CA ASP A 60 -18.82 28.53 -8.09
C ASP A 60 -17.86 28.99 -6.98
N LEU A 61 -16.75 29.63 -7.34
CA LEU A 61 -15.81 30.25 -6.40
C LEU A 61 -16.24 31.65 -5.94
N GLN A 62 -17.27 32.23 -6.57
CA GLN A 62 -17.78 33.57 -6.31
C GLN A 62 -19.15 33.55 -5.63
N ALA A 63 -19.73 32.37 -5.38
CA ALA A 63 -21.04 32.26 -4.76
C ALA A 63 -20.99 32.77 -3.31
N PRO A 64 -21.81 33.78 -2.93
CA PRO A 64 -22.02 34.11 -1.53
C PRO A 64 -22.53 32.86 -0.82
N GLN A 65 -21.98 32.51 0.35
CA GLN A 65 -22.55 31.46 1.20
C GLN A 65 -24.04 31.79 1.41
N LYS A 66 -24.94 31.01 0.81
CA LYS A 66 -26.37 31.11 1.12
C LYS A 66 -26.51 30.68 2.58
N PRO A 67 -27.08 31.52 3.47
CA PRO A 67 -27.31 31.10 4.84
C PRO A 67 -28.24 29.89 4.81
N GLU A 68 -27.76 28.80 5.41
CA GLU A 68 -28.48 27.57 5.62
C GLU A 68 -29.79 27.89 6.35
N ARG A 69 -30.90 27.85 5.61
CA ARG A 69 -32.22 28.05 6.19
C ARG A 69 -32.56 26.78 6.96
N ARG A 70 -32.19 26.73 8.24
CA ARG A 70 -32.71 25.73 9.18
C ARG A 70 -34.23 25.83 9.18
N ALA A 71 -34.88 24.82 8.60
CA ALA A 71 -36.30 24.60 8.78
C ALA A 71 -36.49 23.93 10.15
N ASN A 72 -37.24 24.61 11.03
CA ASN A 72 -37.88 23.99 12.18
C ASN A 72 -39.06 23.13 11.72
#